data_AF-A0A8J6P2T8-F1
#
_entry.id   AF-A0A8J6P2T8-F1
#
_cell.length_a   1.000
_cell.length_b   1.000
_cell.length_c   1.000
_cell.angle_alpha   90.00
_cell.angle_beta   90.00
_cell.angle_gamma   90.00
#
_symmetry.space_group_name_H-M   'P 1'
#
loop_
_entity.id
_entity.type
_entity.pdbx_description
1 polymer ?
#
loop_
_entity_poly.entity_id
_entity_poly.type
_entity_poly.pdbx_seq_one_letter_code
_entity_poly.pdbx_strand_id
1 'polypeptide(L)'
;MAADAAIFLTFYQCKELIMNKVMISVVATVVMASSQSVMADAAGDFAAGCFACHSPATAAAVGAPGMGDKAAWAPRIAKGMDALYATAINGSPTNPLMMPRGGTALSDDALKAVVDYMVEQSK
;
A
#
# COMPACT_ATOMS: atom_id res chain seq x y z
N MET A 1 -20.66 -51.97 -14.91
CA MET A 1 -21.12 -50.56 -14.93
C MET A 1 -20.64 -49.67 -13.78
N ALA A 2 -20.05 -50.17 -12.67
CA ALA A 2 -19.67 -49.31 -11.54
C ALA A 2 -18.23 -48.73 -11.60
N ALA A 3 -17.34 -49.28 -12.44
CA ALA A 3 -15.94 -48.86 -12.50
C ALA A 3 -15.69 -47.55 -13.29
N ASP A 4 -16.57 -47.21 -14.24
CA ASP A 4 -16.44 -46.00 -15.08
C ASP A 4 -16.82 -44.71 -14.34
N ALA A 5 -17.78 -44.77 -13.42
CA ALA A 5 -18.25 -43.60 -12.67
C ALA A 5 -17.22 -43.09 -11.65
N ALA A 6 -16.43 -43.99 -11.06
CA ALA A 6 -15.40 -43.62 -10.08
C ALA A 6 -14.23 -42.90 -10.75
N ILE A 7 -13.83 -43.32 -11.96
CA ILE A 7 -12.75 -42.73 -12.75
C ILE A 7 -13.15 -41.32 -13.23
N PHE A 8 -14.39 -41.14 -13.70
CA PHE A 8 -14.90 -39.82 -14.11
C PHE A 8 -14.91 -38.82 -12.94
N LEU A 9 -15.24 -39.25 -11.72
CA LEU A 9 -15.27 -38.37 -10.53
C LEU A 9 -13.86 -37.95 -10.10
N THR A 10 -12.86 -38.84 -10.15
CA THR A 10 -11.46 -38.50 -9.85
C THR A 10 -10.85 -37.58 -10.91
N PHE A 11 -11.20 -37.75 -12.19
CA PHE A 11 -10.78 -36.82 -13.24
C PHE A 11 -11.43 -35.43 -13.08
N TYR A 12 -12.70 -35.36 -12.65
CA TYR A 12 -13.39 -34.09 -12.41
C TYR A 12 -12.81 -33.32 -11.21
N GLN A 13 -12.53 -34.00 -10.09
CA GLN A 13 -11.87 -33.38 -8.94
C GLN A 13 -10.43 -32.94 -9.24
N CYS A 14 -9.70 -33.69 -10.08
CA CYS A 14 -8.37 -33.28 -10.55
C CYS A 14 -8.45 -32.03 -11.45
N LYS A 15 -9.45 -31.94 -12.33
CA LYS A 15 -9.68 -30.77 -13.20
C LYS A 15 -10.05 -29.51 -12.42
N GLU A 16 -10.90 -29.60 -11.40
CA GLU A 16 -11.24 -28.49 -10.49
C GLU A 16 -10.03 -28.03 -9.65
N LEU A 17 -9.25 -28.97 -9.11
CA LEU A 17 -8.03 -28.67 -8.35
C LEU A 17 -6.94 -28.04 -9.22
N ILE A 18 -6.75 -28.54 -10.45
CA ILE A 18 -5.79 -27.96 -11.40
C ILE A 18 -6.27 -26.59 -11.86
N MET A 19 -7.56 -26.43 -12.19
CA MET A 19 -8.11 -25.15 -12.62
C MET A 19 -8.10 -24.12 -11.49
N ASN A 20 -8.38 -24.52 -10.25
CA ASN A 20 -8.26 -23.64 -9.08
C ASN A 20 -6.79 -23.30 -8.78
N LYS A 21 -5.84 -24.24 -8.90
CA LYS A 21 -4.40 -23.95 -8.75
C LYS A 21 -3.86 -23.04 -9.85
N VAL A 22 -4.29 -23.24 -11.09
CA VAL A 22 -3.95 -22.38 -12.23
C VAL A 22 -4.56 -21.00 -12.03
N MET A 23 -5.82 -20.91 -11.62
CA MET A 23 -6.49 -19.64 -11.32
C MET A 23 -5.83 -18.91 -10.14
N ILE A 24 -5.52 -19.60 -9.03
CA ILE A 24 -4.80 -19.01 -7.89
C ILE A 24 -3.42 -18.52 -8.32
N SER A 25 -2.67 -19.30 -9.10
CA SER A 25 -1.35 -18.91 -9.61
C SER A 25 -1.44 -17.69 -10.53
N VAL A 26 -2.41 -17.66 -11.45
CA VAL A 26 -2.63 -16.54 -12.37
C VAL A 26 -3.07 -15.29 -11.60
N VAL A 27 -4.01 -15.42 -10.67
CA VAL A 27 -4.47 -14.31 -9.83
C VAL A 27 -3.34 -13.76 -8.97
N ALA A 28 -2.53 -14.62 -8.33
CA ALA A 28 -1.38 -14.17 -7.54
C ALA A 28 -0.37 -13.38 -8.39
N THR A 29 -0.06 -13.85 -9.61
CA THR A 29 0.84 -13.12 -10.52
C THR A 29 0.28 -11.78 -10.98
N VAL A 30 -1.03 -11.70 -11.25
CA VAL A 30 -1.69 -10.45 -11.66
C VAL A 30 -1.75 -9.44 -10.50
N VAL A 31 -2.07 -9.89 -9.29
CA VAL A 31 -2.12 -9.04 -8.09
C VAL A 31 -0.74 -8.45 -7.79
N MET A 32 0.32 -9.26 -7.82
CA MET A 32 1.68 -8.74 -7.56
C MET A 32 2.17 -7.74 -8.61
N ALA A 33 1.83 -7.93 -9.88
CA ALA A 33 2.16 -6.96 -10.93
C ALA A 33 1.45 -5.62 -10.69
N SER A 34 0.17 -5.66 -10.32
CA SER A 34 -0.61 -4.45 -10.02
C SER A 34 -0.15 -3.71 -8.76
N SER A 35 0.31 -4.43 -7.72
CA SER A 35 0.84 -3.78 -6.51
C SER A 35 2.15 -3.05 -6.79
N GLN A 36 2.98 -3.56 -7.70
CA GLN A 36 4.25 -2.91 -8.06
C GLN A 36 4.03 -1.62 -8.83
N SER A 37 3.06 -1.57 -9.76
CA SER A 37 2.74 -0.34 -10.48
C SER A 37 2.18 0.73 -9.54
N VAL A 38 1.26 0.37 -8.63
CA VAL A 38 0.70 1.32 -7.64
C VAL A 38 1.78 1.89 -6.73
N MET A 39 2.75 1.07 -6.30
CA MET A 39 3.86 1.56 -5.47
C MET A 39 4.85 2.43 -6.26
N ALA A 40 5.05 2.15 -7.56
CA ALA A 40 5.86 3.01 -8.41
C ALA A 40 5.22 4.38 -8.61
N ASP A 41 3.90 4.42 -8.82
CA ASP A 41 3.14 5.67 -8.92
C ASP A 41 3.20 6.44 -7.58
N ALA A 42 3.00 5.75 -6.45
CA ALA A 42 3.11 6.34 -5.12
C ALA A 42 4.50 6.90 -4.80
N ALA A 43 5.57 6.24 -5.25
CA ALA A 43 6.93 6.74 -5.12
C ALA A 43 7.14 8.02 -5.94
N GLY A 44 6.58 8.08 -7.16
CA GLY A 44 6.60 9.28 -8.01
C GLY A 44 5.83 10.44 -7.38
N ASP A 45 4.63 10.19 -6.88
CA ASP A 45 3.79 11.18 -6.21
C ASP A 45 4.43 11.68 -4.90
N PHE A 46 5.06 10.78 -4.13
CA PHE A 46 5.85 11.17 -2.97
C PHE A 46 6.99 12.13 -3.35
N ALA A 47 7.74 11.80 -4.40
CA ALA A 47 8.85 12.62 -4.88
C ALA A 47 8.37 14.01 -5.32
N ALA A 48 7.21 14.09 -5.98
CA ALA A 48 6.66 15.33 -6.52
C ALA A 48 6.03 16.23 -5.44
N GLY A 49 5.31 15.66 -4.47
CA GLY A 49 4.48 16.44 -3.54
C GLY A 49 4.90 16.40 -2.07
N CYS A 50 5.58 15.34 -1.64
CA CYS A 50 5.77 15.09 -0.20
C CYS A 50 7.23 15.15 0.24
N PHE A 51 8.16 14.88 -0.69
CA PHE A 51 9.60 14.77 -0.41
C PHE A 51 10.19 16.02 0.23
N ALA A 52 9.76 17.22 -0.18
CA ALA A 52 10.29 18.48 0.32
C ALA A 52 10.24 18.58 1.86
N CYS A 53 9.19 18.04 2.48
CA CYS A 53 9.00 18.06 3.93
C CYS A 53 9.28 16.72 4.60
N HIS A 54 9.17 15.59 3.88
CA HIS A 54 9.30 14.25 4.46
C HIS A 54 10.60 13.54 4.08
N SER A 55 11.52 14.18 3.36
CA SER A 55 12.84 13.62 3.13
C SER A 55 13.59 13.45 4.47
N PRO A 56 14.47 12.45 4.61
CA PRO A 56 15.32 12.31 5.80
C PRO A 56 16.12 13.57 6.14
N ALA A 57 16.50 14.35 5.12
CA ALA A 57 17.31 15.55 5.29
C ALA A 57 16.52 16.76 5.81
N THR A 58 15.24 16.88 5.45
CA THR A 58 14.43 18.08 5.75
C THR A 58 13.42 17.87 6.87
N ALA A 59 12.97 16.63 7.10
CA ALA A 59 11.84 16.35 7.97
C ALA A 59 12.04 16.82 9.42
N ALA A 60 13.23 16.58 9.99
CA ALA A 60 13.53 16.98 11.35
C ALA A 60 13.47 18.51 11.55
N ALA A 61 13.91 19.29 10.55
CA ALA A 61 13.94 20.75 10.62
C ALA A 61 12.53 21.38 10.69
N VAL A 62 11.54 20.69 10.14
CA VAL A 62 10.13 21.13 10.11
C VAL A 62 9.23 20.33 11.05
N GLY A 63 9.82 19.44 11.87
CA GLY A 63 9.06 18.57 12.78
C GLY A 63 8.12 17.59 12.06
N ALA A 64 8.44 17.20 10.82
CA ALA A 64 7.74 16.17 10.07
C ALA A 64 8.33 14.77 10.35
N PRO A 65 7.54 13.69 10.21
CA PRO A 65 8.06 12.34 10.24
C PRO A 65 8.82 12.04 8.94
N GLY A 66 10.16 11.93 9.02
CA GLY A 66 11.00 11.62 7.88
C GLY A 66 10.76 10.20 7.37
N MET A 67 10.68 10.01 6.05
CA MET A 67 10.64 8.68 5.45
C MET A 67 11.86 7.87 5.90
N GLY A 68 11.65 6.61 6.31
CA GLY A 68 12.70 5.73 6.82
C GLY A 68 13.04 5.92 8.30
N ASP A 69 12.52 6.96 8.96
CA ASP A 69 12.71 7.15 10.40
C ASP A 69 11.74 6.26 11.19
N LYS A 70 12.16 5.02 11.43
CA LYS A 70 11.37 4.02 12.18
C LYS A 70 10.94 4.52 13.56
N ALA A 71 11.79 5.29 14.24
CA ALA A 71 11.50 5.79 15.58
C ALA A 71 10.40 6.86 15.54
N ALA A 72 10.44 7.76 14.56
CA ALA A 72 9.36 8.72 14.33
C ALA A 72 8.07 8.00 13.91
N TRP A 73 8.13 7.01 13.03
CA TRP A 73 6.95 6.37 12.44
C TRP A 73 6.26 5.33 13.33
N ALA A 74 6.98 4.59 14.17
CA ALA A 74 6.40 3.57 15.05
C ALA A 74 5.15 4.04 15.85
N PRO A 75 5.19 5.16 16.61
CA PRO A 75 4.01 5.65 17.34
C PRO A 75 2.89 6.20 16.44
N ARG A 76 3.17 6.48 15.15
CA ARG A 76 2.14 6.90 14.18
C ARG A 76 1.46 5.66 13.59
N ILE A 77 2.24 4.67 13.17
CA ILE A 77 1.74 3.37 12.68
C ILE A 77 0.89 2.68 13.76
N ALA A 78 1.28 2.79 15.04
CA ALA A 78 0.50 2.24 16.16
C ALA A 78 -0.92 2.83 16.30
N LYS A 79 -1.19 4.01 15.73
CA LYS A 79 -2.54 4.60 15.70
C LYS A 79 -3.43 3.99 14.61
N GLY A 80 -2.85 3.20 13.71
CA GLY A 80 -3.53 2.58 12.58
C GLY A 80 -3.51 3.44 11.30
N MET A 81 -3.67 2.78 10.16
CA MET A 81 -3.61 3.41 8.84
C MET A 81 -4.70 4.44 8.61
N ASP A 82 -5.93 4.20 9.11
CA ASP A 82 -7.04 5.14 8.97
C ASP A 82 -6.75 6.50 9.59
N ALA A 83 -6.06 6.53 10.73
CA ALA A 83 -5.64 7.76 11.38
C ALA A 83 -4.57 8.50 10.54
N LEU A 84 -3.69 7.77 9.86
CA LEU A 84 -2.68 8.34 8.97
C LEU A 84 -3.32 8.92 7.71
N TYR A 85 -4.26 8.21 7.10
CA TYR A 85 -5.01 8.70 5.96
C TYR A 85 -5.81 9.95 6.32
N ALA A 86 -6.51 9.94 7.46
CA ALA A 86 -7.25 11.10 7.94
C ALA A 86 -6.33 12.31 8.16
N THR A 87 -5.12 12.08 8.70
CA THR A 87 -4.11 13.14 8.87
C THR A 87 -3.57 13.66 7.54
N ALA A 88 -3.35 12.78 6.57
CA ALA A 88 -2.87 13.17 5.24
C ALA A 88 -3.94 13.96 4.47
N ILE A 89 -5.21 13.55 4.55
CA ILE A 89 -6.32 14.19 3.83
C ILE A 89 -6.68 15.53 4.47
N ASN A 90 -6.84 15.56 5.80
CA ASN A 90 -7.35 16.74 6.51
C ASN A 90 -6.24 17.67 7.04
N GLY A 91 -4.98 17.25 6.97
CA GLY A 91 -3.86 17.93 7.61
C GLY A 91 -3.67 17.49 9.07
N SER A 92 -2.52 17.86 9.64
CA SER A 92 -2.21 17.51 11.03
C SER A 92 -2.77 18.52 12.01
N PRO A 93 -3.50 18.10 13.06
CA PRO A 93 -3.96 19.00 14.10
C PRO A 93 -2.81 19.50 14.99
N THR A 94 -1.67 18.80 15.00
CA THR A 94 -0.53 19.12 15.88
C THR A 94 0.62 19.80 15.16
N ASN A 95 0.66 19.76 13.83
CA ASN A 95 1.69 20.43 13.04
C ASN A 95 1.03 21.20 11.88
N PRO A 96 1.01 22.55 11.92
CA PRO A 96 0.39 23.36 10.87
C PRO A 96 1.12 23.26 9.52
N LEU A 97 2.35 22.73 9.50
CA LEU A 97 3.12 22.43 8.29
C LEU A 97 2.74 21.09 7.63
N MET A 98 1.72 20.39 8.12
CA MET A 98 1.07 19.33 7.35
C MET A 98 -0.30 19.82 6.90
N MET A 99 -0.34 20.38 5.69
CA MET A 99 -1.55 20.90 5.07
C MET A 99 -2.53 19.77 4.73
N PRO A 100 -3.83 20.08 4.58
CA PRO A 100 -4.77 19.17 3.92
C PRO A 100 -4.19 18.69 2.59
N ARG A 101 -4.24 17.36 2.38
CA ARG A 101 -3.71 16.67 1.19
C ARG A 101 -2.22 16.90 0.92
N GLY A 102 -1.45 17.36 1.91
CA GLY A 102 -0.05 17.76 1.73
C GLY A 102 0.15 18.90 0.71
N GLY A 103 -0.90 19.69 0.42
CA GLY A 103 -0.85 20.72 -0.63
C GLY A 103 -0.93 20.18 -2.07
N THR A 104 -1.25 18.89 -2.24
CA THR A 104 -1.37 18.25 -3.55
C THR A 104 -2.82 18.22 -4.05
N ALA A 105 -2.98 18.02 -5.37
CA ALA A 105 -4.26 17.76 -6.03
C ALA A 105 -4.50 16.28 -6.35
N LEU A 106 -3.74 15.37 -5.72
CA LEU A 106 -3.90 13.92 -5.89
C LEU A 106 -5.31 13.48 -5.55
N SER A 107 -5.76 12.33 -6.06
CA SER A 107 -6.99 11.68 -5.58
C SER A 107 -6.78 11.11 -4.17
N ASP A 108 -7.87 10.79 -3.46
CA ASP A 108 -7.75 10.17 -2.13
C ASP A 108 -7.02 8.82 -2.20
N ASP A 109 -7.25 8.04 -3.25
CA ASP A 109 -6.63 6.73 -3.41
C ASP A 109 -5.12 6.85 -3.71
N ALA A 110 -4.72 7.79 -4.56
CA ALA A 110 -3.30 8.09 -4.80
C ALA A 110 -2.62 8.60 -3.52
N LEU A 111 -3.27 9.49 -2.78
CA LEU A 111 -2.73 10.00 -1.52
C LEU A 111 -2.59 8.89 -0.46
N LYS A 112 -3.55 7.97 -0.37
CA LYS A 112 -3.43 6.78 0.51
C LYS A 112 -2.28 5.89 0.08
N ALA A 113 -2.11 5.64 -1.21
CA ALA A 113 -0.98 4.87 -1.73
C ALA A 113 0.37 5.52 -1.39
N VAL A 114 0.47 6.86 -1.41
CA VAL A 114 1.66 7.58 -0.94
C VAL A 114 1.90 7.35 0.56
N VAL A 115 0.86 7.42 1.39
CA VAL A 115 0.97 7.12 2.83
C VAL A 115 1.43 5.68 3.06
N ASP A 116 0.89 4.73 2.31
CA ASP A 116 1.28 3.32 2.36
C ASP A 116 2.75 3.14 2.00
N TYR A 117 3.19 3.78 0.92
CA TYR A 117 4.58 3.80 0.50
C TYR A 117 5.49 4.35 1.61
N MET A 118 5.16 5.50 2.20
CA MET A 118 5.94 6.10 3.29
C MET A 118 6.02 5.19 4.52
N VAL A 119 4.91 4.56 4.89
CA VAL A 119 4.84 3.60 6.00
C VAL A 119 5.69 2.38 5.69
N GLU A 120 5.61 1.82 4.49
CA GLU A 120 6.41 0.66 4.09
C GLU A 120 7.91 0.94 4.11
N GLN A 121 8.33 2.13 3.69
CA GLN A 121 9.73 2.56 3.80
C GLN A 121 10.18 2.80 5.26
N SER A 122 9.25 2.86 6.22
CA SER A 122 9.52 3.29 7.60
C SER A 122 9.14 2.26 8.67
N LYS A 123 8.80 1.02 8.29
CA LYS A 123 8.64 -0.13 9.19
C LYS A 123 9.98 -0.75 9.55
#